data_AF-A0A9D9PWR8-F1
#
_entry.id   AF-A0A9D9PWR8-F1
#
_cell.length_a   1.000
_cell.length_b   1.000
_cell.length_c   1.000
_cell.angle_alpha   90.00
_cell.angle_beta   90.00
_cell.angle_gamma   90.00
#
_symmetry.space_group_name_H-M   'P 1'
#
loop_
_entity.id
_entity.type
_entity.pdbx_description
1 polymer ?
#
loop_
_entity_poly.entity_id
_entity_poly.type
_entity_poly.pdbx_seq_one_letter_code
_entity_poly.pdbx_strand_id
1 'polypeptide(L)'
;MAIIGMKVPARGEIFRPGGITTMTEAMSYVLTLPVSTIIVGISKLEELEENVRIAKNFTPLSGEQMGRLEKLTLPYFAEASFFKDKW
;
A
#
# COMPACT_ATOMS: atom_id res chain seq x y z
N MET A 1 -12.20 5.54 18.37
CA MET A 1 -11.61 4.21 18.08
C MET A 1 -10.57 4.41 16.99
N ALA A 2 -9.37 3.86 17.13
CA ALA A 2 -8.28 4.03 16.14
C ALA A 2 -8.34 2.93 15.07
N ILE A 3 -8.01 3.27 13.82
CA ILE A 3 -8.01 2.33 12.68
C ILE A 3 -6.57 1.95 12.33
N ILE A 4 -6.29 0.65 12.16
CA ILE A 4 -4.96 0.15 11.78
C ILE A 4 -5.01 -0.44 10.36
N GLY A 5 -4.15 0.04 9.48
CA GLY A 5 -3.91 -0.53 8.16
C GLY A 5 -2.86 -1.64 8.20
N MET A 6 -3.18 -2.83 7.70
CA MET A 6 -2.26 -3.97 7.64
C MET A 6 -2.14 -4.51 6.22
N LYS A 7 -1.05 -5.25 5.96
CA LYS A 7 -0.80 -5.91 4.67
C LYS A 7 -0.64 -4.93 3.50
N VAL A 8 -0.07 -3.75 3.75
CA VAL A 8 0.07 -2.65 2.78
C VAL A 8 0.64 -3.12 1.41
N PRO A 9 1.78 -3.82 1.34
CA PRO A 9 2.28 -4.32 0.06
C PRO A 9 1.71 -5.68 -0.37
N ALA A 10 0.75 -6.27 0.37
CA ALA A 10 0.25 -7.62 0.14
C ALA A 10 1.36 -8.68 -0.08
N ARG A 11 2.45 -8.63 0.71
CA ARG A 11 3.64 -9.49 0.52
C ARG A 11 4.31 -9.33 -0.86
N GLY A 12 4.18 -8.16 -1.47
CA GLY A 12 4.65 -7.85 -2.81
C GLY A 12 3.66 -8.19 -3.93
N GLU A 13 2.60 -8.96 -3.67
CA GLU A 13 1.65 -9.43 -4.70
C GLU A 13 0.82 -8.31 -5.35
N ILE A 14 0.75 -7.14 -4.69
CA ILE A 14 0.09 -5.96 -5.24
C ILE A 14 0.93 -5.29 -6.34
N PHE A 15 2.24 -5.53 -6.37
CA PHE A 15 3.14 -4.93 -7.35
C PHE A 15 3.19 -5.75 -8.63
N ARG A 16 2.73 -5.17 -9.73
CA ARG A 16 2.67 -5.86 -11.03
C ARG A 16 3.01 -4.93 -12.18
N PRO A 17 3.62 -5.43 -13.27
CA PRO A 17 3.69 -4.68 -14.52
C PRO A 17 2.30 -4.26 -14.99
N GLY A 18 2.11 -2.97 -15.26
CA GLY A 18 0.79 -2.40 -15.62
C GLY A 18 -0.14 -2.10 -14.44
N GLY A 19 0.27 -2.44 -13.20
CA GLY A 19 -0.38 -2.04 -11.96
C GLY A 19 0.38 -0.95 -11.23
N ILE A 20 0.26 -0.92 -9.89
CA ILE A 20 1.19 -0.15 -9.06
C ILE A 20 2.52 -0.92 -8.95
N THR A 21 3.62 -0.20 -8.81
CA THR A 21 4.96 -0.82 -8.84
C THR A 21 5.88 -0.36 -7.71
N THR A 22 5.44 0.60 -6.89
CA THR A 22 6.28 1.20 -5.85
C THR A 22 5.64 1.16 -4.47
N MET A 23 6.49 1.06 -3.44
CA MET A 23 6.07 1.23 -2.05
C MET A 23 5.44 2.61 -1.79
N THR A 24 5.91 3.65 -2.49
CA THR A 24 5.35 5.01 -2.39
C THR A 24 3.88 5.04 -2.77
N GLU A 25 3.49 4.38 -3.87
CA GLU A 25 2.08 4.29 -4.29
C GLU A 25 1.23 3.56 -3.26
N ALA A 26 1.69 2.38 -2.80
CA ALA A 26 0.96 1.56 -1.84
C ALA A 26 0.81 2.25 -0.48
N MET A 27 1.90 2.78 0.09
CA MET A 27 1.88 3.45 1.37
C MET A 27 1.10 4.76 1.32
N SER A 28 1.27 5.58 0.28
CA SER A 28 0.57 6.86 0.18
C SER A 28 -0.94 6.66 0.06
N TYR A 29 -1.39 5.62 -0.66
CA TYR A 29 -2.82 5.28 -0.72
C TYR A 29 -3.36 4.93 0.68
N VAL A 30 -2.71 4.00 1.39
CA VAL A 30 -3.20 3.57 2.71
C VAL A 30 -3.11 4.68 3.75
N LEU A 31 -2.06 5.51 3.74
CA LEU A 31 -1.91 6.67 4.64
C LEU A 31 -2.91 7.80 4.34
N THR A 32 -3.48 7.87 3.13
CA THR A 32 -4.52 8.85 2.78
C THR A 32 -5.88 8.48 3.35
N LEU A 33 -6.15 7.18 3.56
CA LEU A 33 -7.34 6.71 4.25
C LEU A 33 -7.35 7.18 5.73
N PRO A 34 -8.51 7.17 6.42
CA PRO A 34 -8.60 7.59 7.83
C PRO A 34 -8.00 6.55 8.81
N VAL A 35 -6.75 6.12 8.58
CA VAL A 35 -5.99 5.22 9.44
C VAL A 35 -5.18 6.02 10.46
N SER A 36 -5.09 5.50 11.68
CA SER A 36 -4.23 6.05 12.73
C SER A 36 -2.81 5.50 12.65
N THR A 37 -2.66 4.26 12.17
CA THR A 37 -1.38 3.55 12.08
C THR A 37 -1.39 2.61 10.89
N ILE A 38 -0.24 2.44 10.21
CA ILE A 38 -0.03 1.35 9.26
C ILE A 38 1.07 0.40 9.75
N ILE A 39 0.95 -0.88 9.43
CA ILE A 39 1.97 -1.90 9.71
C ILE A 39 2.50 -2.41 8.39
N VAL A 40 3.80 -2.20 8.16
CA VAL A 40 4.52 -2.64 6.97
C VAL A 40 5.57 -3.67 7.37
N GLY A 41 5.49 -4.87 6.80
CA GLY A 41 6.49 -5.91 7.00
C GLY A 41 7.75 -5.61 6.16
N ILE A 42 8.91 -5.90 6.74
CA ILE A 42 10.22 -5.76 6.09
C ILE A 42 10.98 -7.08 6.17
N SER A 43 11.83 -7.34 5.18
CA SER A 43 12.77 -8.46 5.14
C SER A 43 14.23 -7.99 5.24
N LYS A 44 14.50 -6.72 4.89
CA LYS A 44 15.84 -6.13 4.90
C LYS A 44 15.82 -4.70 5.44
N LEU A 45 16.98 -4.18 5.83
CA LEU A 45 17.10 -2.85 6.43
C LEU A 45 16.78 -1.74 5.43
N GLU A 46 17.12 -1.92 4.16
CA GLU A 46 16.91 -0.93 3.11
C GLU A 46 15.41 -0.64 2.90
N GLU A 47 14.55 -1.64 3.08
CA GLU A 47 13.09 -1.49 3.03
C GLU A 47 12.57 -0.64 4.20
N LEU A 48 13.16 -0.77 5.39
CA LEU A 48 12.83 0.09 6.53
C LEU A 48 13.17 1.55 6.22
N GLU A 49 14.37 1.80 5.70
CA GLU A 49 14.84 3.14 5.36
C GLU A 49 13.97 3.78 4.27
N GLU A 50 13.58 3.01 3.25
CA GLU A 50 12.63 3.43 2.23
C GLU A 50 11.27 3.79 2.84
N ASN A 51 10.68 2.91 3.65
CA ASN A 51 9.39 3.12 4.29
C ASN A 51 9.39 4.37 5.20
N VAL A 52 10.46 4.57 5.97
CA VAL A 52 10.63 5.77 6.81
C VAL A 52 10.74 7.03 5.95
N ARG A 53 11.46 6.97 4.83
CA ARG A 53 11.57 8.10 3.88
C ARG A 53 10.22 8.45 3.27
N ILE A 54 9.42 7.45 2.87
CA ILE A 54 8.07 7.66 2.34
C ILE A 54 7.18 8.30 3.40
N ALA A 55 7.17 7.75 4.62
CA ALA A 55 6.35 8.28 5.72
C ALA A 55 6.72 9.74 6.07
N LYS A 56 8.02 10.08 6.06
CA LYS A 56 8.48 11.46 6.33
C LYS A 56 8.05 12.48 5.27
N ASN A 57 7.96 12.05 4.01
CA ASN A 57 7.61 12.94 2.88
C ASN A 57 6.15 12.78 2.45
N PHE A 58 5.35 12.02 3.20
CA PHE A 58 3.98 11.72 2.84
C PHE A 58 3.14 12.99 2.74
N THR A 59 2.37 13.09 1.67
CA THR A 59 1.28 14.06 1.50
C THR A 59 0.05 13.30 1.04
N PRO A 60 -1.15 13.56 1.59
CA PRO A 60 -2.37 12.89 1.17
C PRO A 60 -2.61 13.01 -0.33
N LEU A 61 -3.02 11.89 -0.93
CA LEU A 61 -3.38 11.85 -2.35
C LEU A 61 -4.70 12.58 -2.59
N SER A 62 -4.84 13.19 -3.77
CA SER A 62 -6.13 13.67 -4.25
C SER A 62 -7.06 12.50 -4.61
N GLY A 63 -8.36 12.75 -4.68
CA GLY A 63 -9.33 11.73 -5.09
C GLY A 63 -9.06 11.17 -6.50
N GLU A 64 -8.54 11.99 -7.41
CA GLU A 64 -8.13 11.55 -8.75
C GLU A 64 -6.93 10.59 -8.69
N GLN A 65 -5.92 10.93 -7.88
CA GLN A 65 -4.75 10.09 -7.68
C GLN A 65 -5.12 8.75 -7.06
N MET A 66 -6.00 8.74 -6.05
CA MET A 66 -6.52 7.51 -5.46
C MET A 66 -7.28 6.66 -6.50
N GLY A 67 -8.21 7.27 -7.23
CA GLY A 67 -8.98 6.57 -8.27
C GLY A 67 -8.11 6.00 -9.39
N ARG A 68 -6.97 6.62 -9.70
CA ARG A 68 -5.98 6.04 -10.63
C ARG A 68 -5.37 4.76 -10.08
N LEU A 69 -4.92 4.75 -8.82
CA LEU A 69 -4.30 3.56 -8.19
C LEU A 69 -5.32 2.41 -8.06
N GLU A 70 -6.57 2.72 -7.74
CA GLU A 70 -7.68 1.75 -7.72
C GLU A 70 -7.90 1.12 -9.10
N LYS A 71 -7.95 1.92 -10.17
CA LYS A 71 -8.09 1.41 -11.54
C LYS A 71 -6.92 0.52 -11.97
N LEU A 72 -5.69 0.89 -11.57
CA LEU A 72 -4.50 0.09 -11.88
C LEU A 72 -4.51 -1.27 -11.17
N THR A 73 -5.07 -1.35 -9.96
CA THR A 73 -5.09 -2.58 -9.15
C THR A 73 -6.32 -3.45 -9.37
N LEU A 74 -7.43 -2.87 -9.87
CA LEU A 74 -8.70 -3.55 -10.09
C LEU A 74 -8.61 -4.86 -10.90
N PRO A 75 -7.83 -4.96 -12.01
CA PRO A 75 -7.79 -6.18 -12.81
C PRO A 75 -7.25 -7.41 -12.11
N TYR A 76 -6.54 -7.24 -10.99
CA TYR A 76 -5.91 -8.33 -10.23
C TYR A 76 -6.21 -8.26 -8.73
N PHE A 77 -7.30 -7.60 -8.36
CA PHE A 77 -7.69 -7.38 -6.97
C PHE A 77 -7.84 -8.69 -6.18
N ALA A 78 -8.41 -9.73 -6.81
CA ALA A 78 -8.67 -11.02 -6.16
C ALA A 78 -7.35 -11.69 -5.75
N GLU A 79 -6.37 -11.72 -6.67
CA GLU A 79 -5.05 -12.30 -6.43
C GLU A 79 -4.25 -11.48 -5.41
N ALA A 80 -4.29 -10.14 -5.50
CA ALA A 80 -3.63 -9.28 -4.53
C ALA A 80 -4.29 -9.33 -3.13
N SER A 81 -5.54 -9.81 -3.03
CA SER A 81 -6.29 -9.98 -1.79
C SER A 81 -6.26 -11.41 -1.23
N PHE A 82 -5.34 -12.27 -1.68
CA PHE A 82 -5.27 -13.71 -1.31
C PHE A 82 -5.41 -14.01 0.20
N PHE A 83 -4.89 -13.12 1.04
CA PHE A 83 -4.87 -13.26 2.50
C PHE A 83 -6.25 -13.11 3.16
N LYS A 84 -7.29 -12.74 2.41
CA LYS A 84 -8.68 -12.67 2.90
C LYS A 84 -9.36 -14.02 2.87
N ASP A 85 -9.02 -14.86 1.88
CA ASP A 85 -9.74 -16.12 1.64
C ASP A 85 -9.00 -17.34 2.20
N LYS A 86 -7.66 -17.31 2.28
CA LYS A 86 -6.84 -18.42 2.77
C LYS A 86 -5.63 -17.88 3.54
N TRP A 87 -5.41 -18.42 4.75
CA TRP A 87 -4.22 -18.17 5.58
C TRP A 87 -3.11 -19.15 5.23
#